data_AF-A0A970IUV8-F1
#
_entry.id   AF-A0A970IUV8-F1
#
_cell.length_a   1.000
_cell.length_b   1.000
_cell.length_c   1.000
_cell.angle_alpha   90.00
_cell.angle_beta   90.00
_cell.angle_gamma   90.00
#
_symmetry.space_group_name_H-M   'P 1'
#
loop_
_entity.id
_entity.type
_entity.pdbx_description
1 polymer ?
#
loop_
_entity_poly.entity_id
_entity_poly.type
_entity_poly.pdbx_seq_one_letter_code
_entity_poly.pdbx_strand_id
1 'polypeptide(L)'
;DRYILNLVGDGELLAEYKNKVQSAGLECSVKFWGKIKDIKDAYAQTDVLILPSIWPENQPVTITEAMAAKIPVIASNCGGIPELVEDGETGLLFEPGNDLDLARKMLDIIQDPEKIRSFGENAYQKIRANTSDNQVKKILELYDHINSSSAEQIGKQNLVLCYGSHIDLDCIDAINRFSQSSENGDWRFVMFDWLQDDQIKAGAVLWVVDKSIDGKSLFAGLKYKLPLLVPEENDELRRFCVKYNCGLYYQNAHEAEEVLRYLLNNERIRSNIAASGYKVYCSSNKLRLPS
;
A
#
# COMPACT_ATOMS: atom_id res chain seq x y z
N ASP A 1 17.49 2.38 -47.72
CA ASP A 1 16.37 2.47 -46.77
C ASP A 1 16.72 3.40 -45.63
N ARG A 2 15.81 4.29 -45.23
CA ARG A 2 16.07 5.37 -44.26
C ARG A 2 15.28 5.08 -42.99
N TYR A 3 15.97 4.81 -41.89
CA TYR A 3 15.35 4.67 -40.57
C TYR A 3 14.90 6.02 -40.04
N ILE A 4 13.75 6.05 -39.36
CA ILE A 4 13.19 7.24 -38.71
C ILE A 4 13.01 6.94 -37.22
N LEU A 5 13.68 7.72 -36.37
CA LEU A 5 13.47 7.73 -34.93
C LEU A 5 12.36 8.73 -34.59
N ASN A 6 11.24 8.24 -34.09
CA ASN A 6 10.16 9.07 -33.57
C ASN A 6 10.36 9.30 -32.07
N LEU A 7 10.59 10.55 -31.68
CA LEU A 7 10.63 10.96 -30.28
C LEU A 7 9.28 11.59 -29.91
N VAL A 8 8.51 10.87 -29.10
CA VAL A 8 7.15 11.24 -28.69
C VAL A 8 7.18 11.63 -27.21
N GLY A 9 6.61 12.79 -26.89
CA GLY A 9 6.66 13.38 -25.56
C GLY A 9 7.33 14.76 -25.56
N ASP A 10 7.39 15.36 -24.38
CA ASP A 10 8.02 16.65 -24.12
C ASP A 10 8.83 16.54 -22.81
N GLY A 11 9.67 17.53 -22.52
CA GLY A 11 10.45 17.55 -21.29
C GLY A 11 11.53 18.63 -21.31
N GLU A 12 12.12 18.85 -20.14
CA GLU A 12 13.14 19.88 -19.92
C GLU A 12 14.36 19.72 -20.84
N LEU A 13 14.65 18.48 -21.26
CA LEU A 13 15.77 18.14 -22.14
C LEU A 13 15.48 18.28 -23.64
N LEU A 14 14.26 18.67 -24.05
CA LEU A 14 13.87 18.71 -25.46
C LEU A 14 14.78 19.64 -26.29
N ALA A 15 15.12 20.82 -25.76
CA ALA A 15 15.98 21.78 -26.43
C ALA A 15 17.41 21.23 -26.62
N GLU A 16 17.94 20.57 -25.59
CA GLU A 16 19.25 19.92 -25.64
C GLU A 16 19.28 18.82 -26.72
N TYR A 17 18.25 17.97 -26.77
CA TYR A 17 18.17 16.90 -27.75
C TYR A 17 18.02 17.41 -29.18
N LYS A 18 17.26 18.48 -29.42
CA LYS A 18 17.19 19.12 -30.74
C LYS A 18 18.56 19.63 -31.19
N ASN A 19 19.31 20.28 -30.29
CA ASN A 19 20.67 20.75 -30.59
C ASN A 19 21.64 19.60 -30.88
N LYS A 20 21.55 18.48 -30.13
CA LYS A 20 22.36 17.27 -30.39
C LYS A 20 22.05 16.67 -31.77
N VAL A 21 20.77 16.54 -32.13
CA VAL A 21 20.35 16.03 -33.44
C VAL A 21 20.86 16.91 -34.58
N GLN A 22 20.77 18.24 -34.43
CA GLN A 22 21.28 19.19 -35.41
C GLN A 22 22.81 19.11 -35.54
N SER A 23 23.52 19.08 -34.41
CA SER A 23 24.98 19.00 -34.40
C SER A 23 25.50 17.69 -35.01
N ALA A 24 24.69 16.62 -34.95
CA ALA A 24 25.00 15.32 -35.53
C ALA A 24 24.55 15.16 -37.00
N GLY A 25 23.85 16.14 -37.58
CA GLY A 25 23.33 16.05 -38.95
C GLY A 25 22.21 15.01 -39.14
N LEU A 26 21.46 14.71 -38.08
CA LEU A 26 20.45 13.66 -38.03
C LEU A 26 19.01 14.16 -38.23
N GLU A 27 18.82 15.41 -38.63
CA GLU A 27 17.51 16.07 -38.71
C GLU A 27 16.55 15.37 -39.68
N CYS A 28 17.09 14.68 -40.69
CA CYS A 28 16.27 13.92 -41.63
C CYS A 28 15.90 12.50 -41.14
N SER A 29 16.45 12.07 -40.01
CA SER A 29 16.27 10.73 -39.44
C SER A 29 15.63 10.77 -38.05
N VAL A 30 15.51 11.93 -37.41
CA VAL A 30 14.86 12.08 -36.09
C VAL A 30 13.69 13.05 -36.19
N LYS A 31 12.50 12.58 -35.81
CA LYS A 31 11.27 13.37 -35.78
C LYS A 31 10.80 13.57 -34.34
N PHE A 32 10.73 14.82 -33.92
CA PHE A 32 10.14 15.20 -32.63
C PHE A 32 8.64 15.46 -32.80
N TRP A 33 7.81 14.65 -32.16
CA TRP A 33 6.35 14.78 -32.21
C TRP A 33 5.80 15.72 -31.13
N GLY A 34 6.58 15.98 -30.08
CA GLY A 34 6.09 16.67 -28.90
C GLY A 34 5.06 15.83 -28.15
N LYS A 35 4.29 16.49 -27.28
CA LYS A 35 3.19 15.87 -26.56
C LYS A 35 2.01 15.61 -27.51
N ILE A 36 1.62 14.35 -27.67
CA ILE A 36 0.46 13.96 -28.47
C ILE A 36 -0.72 13.56 -27.59
N LYS A 37 -1.94 13.77 -28.10
CA LYS A 37 -3.18 13.41 -27.39
C LYS A 37 -3.60 11.97 -27.63
N ASP A 38 -3.34 11.46 -28.83
CA ASP A 38 -3.65 10.08 -29.20
C ASP A 38 -2.36 9.39 -29.64
N ILE A 39 -1.92 8.42 -28.84
CA ILE A 39 -0.69 7.65 -29.08
C ILE A 39 -0.86 6.64 -30.23
N LYS A 40 -2.11 6.34 -30.62
CA LYS A 40 -2.41 5.37 -31.70
C LYS A 40 -1.79 5.75 -33.03
N ASP A 41 -1.79 7.05 -33.37
CA ASP A 41 -1.20 7.53 -34.63
C ASP A 41 0.31 7.33 -34.66
N ALA A 42 0.97 7.45 -33.50
CA ALA A 42 2.40 7.20 -33.37
C ALA A 42 2.70 5.69 -33.45
N TYR A 43 1.94 4.86 -32.74
CA TYR A 43 2.10 3.41 -32.79
C TYR A 43 1.80 2.83 -34.18
N ALA A 44 0.81 3.35 -34.90
CA ALA A 44 0.51 2.94 -36.28
C ALA A 44 1.67 3.19 -37.26
N GLN A 45 2.62 4.05 -36.91
CA GLN A 45 3.82 4.38 -37.70
C GLN A 45 5.11 3.88 -37.05
N THR A 46 5.01 2.91 -36.12
CA THR A 46 6.15 2.41 -35.35
C THR A 46 6.32 0.91 -35.58
N ASP A 47 7.50 0.54 -36.07
CA ASP A 47 7.88 -0.87 -36.24
C ASP A 47 8.41 -1.50 -34.95
N VAL A 48 9.12 -0.71 -34.12
CA VAL A 48 9.75 -1.17 -32.86
C VAL A 48 9.69 -0.04 -31.84
N LEU A 49 9.27 -0.34 -30.60
CA LEU A 49 9.37 0.59 -29.47
C LEU A 49 10.75 0.49 -28.81
N ILE A 50 11.36 1.62 -28.47
CA ILE A 50 12.59 1.66 -27.67
C ILE A 50 12.32 2.38 -26.35
N LEU A 51 12.58 1.71 -25.22
CA LEU A 51 12.46 2.28 -23.88
C LEU A 51 13.81 2.20 -23.15
N PRO A 52 14.67 3.23 -23.26
CA PRO A 52 16.05 3.18 -22.77
C PRO A 52 16.22 3.76 -21.35
N SER A 53 15.38 3.32 -20.41
CA SER A 53 15.35 3.87 -19.06
C SER A 53 16.58 3.46 -18.25
N ILE A 54 17.22 4.45 -17.61
CA ILE A 54 18.36 4.23 -16.71
C ILE A 54 17.95 4.08 -15.24
N TRP A 55 16.69 4.36 -14.92
CA TRP A 55 16.11 4.21 -13.59
C TRP A 55 15.11 3.05 -13.59
N PRO A 56 15.02 2.28 -12.50
CA PRO A 56 14.05 1.19 -12.41
C PRO A 56 12.61 1.66 -12.61
N GLU A 57 11.89 1.00 -13.52
CA GLU A 57 10.46 1.19 -13.72
C GLU A 57 9.69 -0.04 -13.24
N ASN A 58 8.54 0.16 -12.58
CA ASN A 58 7.75 -0.96 -12.06
C ASN A 58 6.93 -1.64 -13.16
N GLN A 59 6.12 -0.87 -13.89
CA GLN A 59 5.27 -1.39 -14.96
C GLN A 59 5.02 -0.28 -16.00
N PRO A 60 5.94 -0.10 -16.96
CA PRO A 60 5.80 0.92 -17.98
C PRO A 60 4.57 0.66 -18.85
N VAL A 61 3.60 1.59 -18.82
CA VAL A 61 2.38 1.49 -19.61
C VAL A 61 2.70 1.51 -21.12
N THR A 62 3.73 2.26 -21.52
CA THR A 62 4.21 2.34 -22.91
C THR A 62 4.61 0.98 -23.49
N ILE A 63 5.19 0.08 -22.67
CA ILE A 63 5.47 -1.31 -23.09
C ILE A 63 4.15 -2.03 -23.35
N THR A 64 3.21 -1.99 -22.40
CA THR A 64 1.94 -2.70 -22.54
C THR A 64 1.10 -2.18 -23.73
N GLU A 65 1.14 -0.89 -24.01
CA GLU A 65 0.50 -0.27 -25.18
C GLU A 65 1.13 -0.73 -26.49
N ALA A 66 2.47 -0.75 -26.58
CA ALA A 66 3.17 -1.26 -27.76
C ALA A 66 2.88 -2.75 -28.01
N MET A 67 2.93 -3.58 -26.96
CA MET A 67 2.58 -5.00 -27.06
C MET A 67 1.13 -5.18 -27.54
N ALA A 68 0.19 -4.38 -27.04
CA ALA A 68 -1.21 -4.43 -27.47
C ALA A 68 -1.38 -4.01 -28.94
N ALA A 69 -0.49 -3.15 -29.44
CA ALA A 69 -0.42 -2.73 -30.84
C ALA A 69 0.39 -3.70 -31.73
N LYS A 70 0.83 -4.86 -31.21
CA LYS A 70 1.71 -5.84 -31.91
C LYS A 70 3.08 -5.28 -32.28
N ILE A 71 3.59 -4.35 -31.49
CA ILE A 71 4.90 -3.72 -31.69
C ILE A 71 5.89 -4.37 -30.71
N PRO A 72 6.98 -4.98 -31.20
CA PRO A 72 8.04 -5.50 -30.33
C PRO A 72 8.78 -4.37 -29.61
N VAL A 73 9.39 -4.72 -28.47
CA VAL A 73 10.01 -3.75 -27.57
C VAL A 73 11.50 -4.02 -27.42
N ILE A 74 12.33 -2.99 -27.52
CA ILE A 74 13.71 -2.98 -27.02
C ILE A 74 13.73 -2.16 -25.72
N ALA A 75 14.07 -2.76 -24.59
CA ALA A 75 14.03 -2.07 -23.31
C ALA A 75 15.21 -2.41 -22.38
N SER A 76 15.48 -1.51 -21.43
CA SER A 76 16.54 -1.69 -20.44
C SER A 76 16.20 -2.82 -19.46
N ASN A 77 17.18 -3.65 -19.12
CA ASN A 77 17.05 -4.77 -18.18
C ASN A 77 17.06 -4.29 -16.71
N CYS A 78 16.05 -3.52 -16.30
CA CYS A 78 15.93 -2.97 -14.94
C CYS A 78 14.49 -2.90 -14.43
N GLY A 79 14.33 -2.90 -13.10
CA GLY A 79 13.00 -2.84 -12.47
C GLY A 79 12.12 -4.03 -12.84
N GLY A 80 10.84 -3.80 -13.06
CA GLY A 80 9.86 -4.79 -13.52
C GLY A 80 9.79 -4.94 -15.05
N ILE A 81 10.65 -4.27 -15.83
CA ILE A 81 10.69 -4.41 -17.29
C ILE A 81 10.91 -5.88 -17.72
N PRO A 82 11.81 -6.67 -17.10
CA PRO A 82 12.04 -8.07 -17.48
C PRO A 82 10.87 -9.00 -17.17
N GLU A 83 9.90 -8.58 -16.36
CA GLU A 83 8.66 -9.33 -16.14
C GLU A 83 7.69 -9.17 -17.33
N LEU A 84 7.74 -8.01 -17.99
CA LEU A 84 6.94 -7.71 -19.17
C LEU A 84 7.59 -8.25 -20.45
N VAL A 85 8.88 -7.99 -20.67
CA VAL A 85 9.60 -8.33 -21.91
C VAL A 85 10.40 -9.61 -21.72
N GLU A 86 10.01 -10.66 -22.45
CA GLU A 86 10.78 -11.88 -22.61
C GLU A 86 11.82 -11.69 -23.74
N ASP A 87 13.09 -11.63 -23.35
CA ASP A 87 14.24 -11.40 -24.26
C ASP A 87 14.34 -12.50 -25.33
N GLY A 88 14.38 -12.08 -26.59
CA GLY A 88 14.43 -12.97 -27.75
C GLY A 88 13.08 -13.59 -28.16
N GLU A 89 11.99 -13.30 -27.45
CA GLU A 89 10.66 -13.84 -27.77
C GLU A 89 9.60 -12.76 -28.01
N THR A 90 9.50 -11.78 -27.12
CA THR A 90 8.52 -10.66 -27.21
C THR A 90 9.18 -9.31 -27.47
N GLY A 91 10.52 -9.30 -27.44
CA GLY A 91 11.34 -8.10 -27.54
C GLY A 91 12.80 -8.42 -27.27
N LEU A 92 13.61 -7.38 -27.06
CA LEU A 92 15.01 -7.50 -26.70
C LEU A 92 15.32 -6.68 -25.45
N LEU A 93 16.08 -7.25 -24.54
CA LEU A 93 16.62 -6.56 -23.37
C LEU A 93 18.07 -6.15 -23.60
N PHE A 94 18.44 -5.00 -23.06
CA PHE A 94 19.81 -4.47 -23.10
C PHE A 94 20.25 -3.93 -21.72
N GLU A 95 21.56 -3.84 -21.50
CA GLU A 95 22.11 -3.35 -20.23
C GLU A 95 21.81 -1.85 -20.01
N PRO A 96 21.19 -1.44 -18.88
CA PRO A 96 20.87 -0.04 -18.61
C PRO A 96 22.09 0.88 -18.70
N GLY A 97 21.95 1.99 -19.43
CA GLY A 97 23.05 2.95 -19.65
C GLY A 97 24.13 2.50 -20.63
N ASN A 98 24.01 1.31 -21.25
CA ASN A 98 24.93 0.82 -22.27
C ASN A 98 24.40 1.11 -23.68
N ASP A 99 24.82 2.23 -24.25
CA ASP A 99 24.44 2.69 -25.58
C ASP A 99 24.93 1.75 -26.71
N LEU A 100 26.10 1.14 -26.55
CA LEU A 100 26.64 0.16 -27.51
C LEU A 100 25.80 -1.12 -27.56
N ASP A 101 25.33 -1.59 -26.42
CA ASP A 101 24.45 -2.77 -26.36
C ASP A 101 23.08 -2.46 -26.99
N LEU A 102 22.49 -1.32 -26.63
CA LEU A 102 21.25 -0.84 -27.27
C LEU A 102 21.40 -0.77 -28.80
N ALA A 103 22.48 -0.17 -29.30
CA ALA A 103 22.74 -0.08 -30.74
C ALA A 103 22.84 -1.46 -31.42
N ARG A 104 23.44 -2.45 -30.76
CA ARG A 104 23.49 -3.83 -31.28
C ARG A 104 22.11 -4.46 -31.35
N LYS A 105 21.27 -4.31 -30.31
CA LYS A 105 19.89 -4.82 -30.31
C LYS A 105 19.03 -4.15 -31.37
N MET A 106 19.19 -2.84 -31.56
CA MET A 106 18.54 -2.10 -32.65
C MET A 106 18.97 -2.63 -34.02
N LEU A 107 20.27 -2.87 -34.22
CA LEU A 107 20.78 -3.40 -35.49
C LEU A 107 20.28 -4.84 -35.76
N ASP A 108 20.24 -5.68 -34.73
CA ASP A 108 19.78 -7.07 -34.84
C ASP A 108 18.31 -7.16 -35.27
N ILE A 109 17.44 -6.33 -34.70
CA ILE A 109 16.00 -6.39 -35.01
C ILE A 109 15.67 -5.79 -36.38
N ILE A 110 16.33 -4.68 -36.77
CA ILE A 110 16.01 -3.98 -38.03
C ILE A 110 16.54 -4.72 -39.27
N GLN A 111 17.50 -5.63 -39.09
CA GLN A 111 18.04 -6.46 -40.17
C GLN A 111 17.17 -7.70 -40.45
N ASP A 112 16.21 -8.00 -39.57
CA ASP A 112 15.35 -9.18 -39.66
C ASP A 112 13.86 -8.79 -39.51
N PRO A 113 13.17 -8.47 -40.63
CA PRO A 113 11.75 -8.13 -40.60
C PRO A 113 10.85 -9.23 -40.02
N GLU A 114 11.28 -10.50 -40.09
CA GLU A 114 10.52 -11.61 -39.50
C GLU A 114 10.60 -11.60 -37.97
N LYS A 115 11.72 -11.16 -37.38
CA LYS A 115 11.78 -10.90 -35.93
C LYS A 115 10.77 -9.84 -35.51
N ILE A 116 10.67 -8.73 -36.25
CA ILE A 116 9.71 -7.66 -35.90
C ILE A 116 8.29 -8.22 -35.84
N ARG A 117 7.89 -8.96 -36.88
CA ARG A 117 6.56 -9.57 -36.98
C ARG A 117 6.32 -10.62 -35.90
N SER A 118 7.26 -11.53 -35.71
CA SER A 118 7.11 -12.63 -34.74
C SER A 118 7.11 -12.14 -33.30
N PHE A 119 8.04 -11.26 -32.93
CA PHE A 119 8.11 -10.70 -31.58
C PHE A 119 6.88 -9.84 -31.26
N GLY A 120 6.41 -9.04 -32.23
CA GLY A 120 5.18 -8.26 -32.09
C GLY A 120 3.95 -9.14 -31.84
N GLU A 121 3.81 -10.27 -32.56
CA GLU A 121 2.71 -11.20 -32.32
C GLU A 121 2.84 -11.88 -30.95
N ASN A 122 4.02 -12.35 -30.56
CA ASN A 122 4.25 -12.97 -29.26
C ASN A 122 3.94 -12.00 -28.11
N ALA A 123 4.41 -10.76 -28.22
CA ALA A 123 4.12 -9.67 -27.30
C ALA A 123 2.61 -9.45 -27.13
N TYR A 124 1.88 -9.39 -28.26
CA TYR A 124 0.43 -9.28 -28.23
C TYR A 124 -0.24 -10.48 -27.56
N GLN A 125 0.19 -11.71 -27.87
CA GLN A 125 -0.36 -12.91 -27.25
C GLN A 125 -0.15 -12.93 -25.73
N LYS A 126 0.98 -12.42 -25.25
CA LYS A 126 1.28 -12.26 -23.82
C LYS A 126 0.36 -11.24 -23.14
N ILE A 127 0.12 -10.09 -23.78
CA ILE A 127 -0.62 -8.98 -23.15
C ILE A 127 -2.15 -9.02 -23.38
N ARG A 128 -2.66 -9.74 -24.38
CA ARG A 128 -4.09 -9.70 -24.77
C ARG A 128 -5.08 -10.02 -23.64
N ALA A 129 -4.64 -10.79 -22.64
CA ALA A 129 -5.45 -11.15 -21.48
C ALA A 129 -5.36 -10.12 -20.34
N ASN A 130 -4.46 -9.13 -20.43
CA ASN A 130 -4.30 -8.06 -19.44
C ASN A 130 -5.27 -6.90 -19.69
N THR A 131 -6.56 -7.23 -19.82
CA THR A 131 -7.63 -6.25 -19.94
C THR A 131 -8.06 -5.73 -18.57
N SER A 132 -8.67 -4.53 -18.54
CA SER A 132 -9.26 -3.98 -17.31
C SER A 132 -10.27 -4.95 -16.69
N ASP A 133 -11.12 -5.59 -17.50
CA ASP A 133 -12.11 -6.57 -17.03
C ASP A 133 -11.45 -7.78 -16.34
N ASN A 134 -10.39 -8.32 -16.93
CA ASN A 134 -9.68 -9.46 -16.35
C ASN A 134 -8.91 -9.07 -15.09
N GLN A 135 -8.35 -7.86 -15.04
CA GLN A 135 -7.69 -7.35 -13.83
C GLN A 135 -8.70 -7.15 -12.69
N VAL A 136 -9.85 -6.52 -12.98
CA VAL A 136 -10.95 -6.35 -12.01
C VAL A 136 -11.41 -7.71 -11.51
N LYS A 137 -11.62 -8.67 -12.42
CA LYS A 137 -12.03 -10.03 -12.05
C LYS A 137 -11.04 -10.70 -11.09
N LYS A 138 -9.74 -10.65 -11.36
CA LYS A 138 -8.69 -11.22 -10.49
C LYS A 138 -8.69 -10.57 -9.10
N ILE A 139 -8.89 -9.26 -9.02
CA ILE A 139 -8.96 -8.53 -7.74
C ILE A 139 -10.20 -8.96 -6.94
N LEU A 140 -11.37 -9.06 -7.60
CA LEU A 140 -12.59 -9.52 -6.95
C LEU A 140 -12.48 -10.97 -6.45
N GLU A 141 -11.91 -11.86 -7.26
CA GLU A 141 -11.65 -13.24 -6.86
C GLU A 141 -10.77 -13.30 -5.60
N LEU A 142 -9.75 -12.44 -5.49
CA LEU A 142 -8.91 -12.36 -4.30
C LEU A 142 -9.69 -11.92 -3.06
N TYR A 143 -10.56 -10.91 -3.17
CA TYR A 143 -11.39 -10.46 -2.06
C TYR A 143 -12.36 -11.56 -1.60
N ASP A 144 -12.95 -12.31 -2.52
CA ASP A 144 -13.84 -13.42 -2.20
C ASP A 144 -13.11 -14.57 -1.48
N HIS A 145 -11.87 -14.87 -1.86
CA HIS A 145 -11.02 -15.86 -1.17
C HIS A 145 -10.68 -15.45 0.26
N ILE A 146 -10.42 -14.16 0.50
CA ILE A 146 -10.12 -13.64 1.85
C ILE A 146 -11.38 -13.68 2.73
N ASN A 147 -12.54 -13.31 2.18
CA ASN A 147 -13.81 -13.33 2.91
C ASN A 147 -14.27 -14.76 3.26
N SER A 148 -14.04 -15.73 2.38
CA SER A 148 -14.39 -17.13 2.63
C SER A 148 -13.48 -17.82 3.65
N SER A 149 -12.20 -17.42 3.73
CA SER A 149 -11.23 -18.00 4.68
C SER A 149 -11.34 -17.46 6.12
N SER A 150 -12.13 -16.42 6.35
CA SER A 150 -12.26 -15.72 7.65
C SER A 150 -13.64 -15.87 8.31
N ALA A 151 -14.58 -16.55 7.65
CA ALA A 151 -15.97 -16.67 8.10
C ALA A 151 -16.29 -17.95 8.90
N GLU A 152 -15.36 -18.91 9.03
CA GLU A 152 -15.58 -20.08 9.87
C GLU A 152 -15.22 -19.79 11.34
N GLN A 153 -16.28 -19.55 12.12
CA GLN A 153 -16.34 -19.45 13.60
C GLN A 153 -15.59 -18.28 14.25
N ILE A 154 -16.16 -17.08 14.16
CA ILE A 154 -15.87 -16.02 15.14
C ILE A 154 -16.52 -16.42 16.49
N GLY A 155 -15.80 -17.22 17.28
CA GLY A 155 -15.96 -17.19 18.74
C GLY A 155 -15.65 -15.79 19.28
N LYS A 156 -15.98 -15.50 20.55
CA LYS A 156 -15.61 -14.24 21.23
C LYS A 156 -14.17 -13.85 20.85
N GLN A 157 -13.99 -12.83 20.02
CA GLN A 157 -12.65 -12.38 19.63
C GLN A 157 -11.99 -11.79 20.87
N ASN A 158 -10.81 -12.29 21.22
CA ASN A 158 -9.99 -11.75 22.29
C ASN A 158 -9.33 -10.45 21.78
N LEU A 159 -10.05 -9.33 21.88
CA LEU A 159 -9.60 -8.04 21.36
C LEU A 159 -9.18 -7.07 22.46
N VAL A 160 -8.03 -6.43 22.27
CA VAL A 160 -7.64 -5.17 22.94
C VAL A 160 -7.82 -4.05 21.93
N LEU A 161 -8.64 -3.07 22.26
CA LEU A 161 -8.95 -1.95 21.37
C LEU A 161 -7.98 -0.82 21.65
N CYS A 162 -7.17 -0.42 20.68
CA CYS A 162 -6.19 0.65 20.80
C CYS A 162 -6.81 1.97 20.33
N TYR A 163 -6.67 3.02 21.13
CA TYR A 163 -7.24 4.35 20.87
C TYR A 163 -6.14 5.40 20.82
N GLY A 164 -6.05 6.14 19.71
CA GLY A 164 -5.02 7.14 19.48
C GLY A 164 -4.86 7.51 18.02
N SER A 165 -4.28 8.68 17.74
CA SER A 165 -3.89 9.06 16.37
C SER A 165 -2.55 8.41 15.97
N HIS A 166 -1.71 8.12 16.96
CA HIS A 166 -0.44 7.41 16.81
C HIS A 166 -0.30 6.35 17.93
N ILE A 167 0.72 5.50 17.83
CA ILE A 167 1.05 4.53 18.90
C ILE A 167 2.38 4.97 19.51
N ASP A 168 2.37 5.33 20.79
CA ASP A 168 3.55 5.72 21.55
C ASP A 168 4.54 4.53 21.70
N LEU A 169 5.83 4.84 21.82
CA LEU A 169 6.91 3.84 21.90
C LEU A 169 6.71 2.85 23.04
N ASP A 170 6.30 3.32 24.23
CA ASP A 170 6.02 2.45 25.38
C ASP A 170 4.92 1.43 25.08
N CYS A 171 3.93 1.80 24.26
CA CYS A 171 2.85 0.90 23.85
C CYS A 171 3.34 -0.15 22.85
N ILE A 172 4.18 0.24 21.90
CA ILE A 172 4.82 -0.68 20.94
C ILE A 172 5.66 -1.71 21.71
N ASP A 173 6.48 -1.25 22.65
CA ASP A 173 7.31 -2.12 23.47
C ASP A 173 6.48 -3.05 24.35
N ALA A 174 5.40 -2.56 24.95
CA ALA A 174 4.47 -3.38 25.73
C ALA A 174 3.77 -4.45 24.89
N ILE A 175 3.30 -4.12 23.67
CA ILE A 175 2.70 -5.07 22.73
C ILE A 175 3.71 -6.17 22.38
N ASN A 176 4.95 -5.78 22.03
CA ASN A 176 5.99 -6.73 21.67
C ASN A 176 6.32 -7.69 22.82
N ARG A 177 6.43 -7.19 24.05
CA ARG A 177 6.64 -8.02 25.25
C ARG A 177 5.46 -8.95 25.51
N PHE A 178 4.25 -8.42 25.40
CA PHE A 178 3.02 -9.19 25.59
C PHE A 178 2.91 -10.35 24.58
N SER A 179 3.20 -10.10 23.30
CA SER A 179 3.14 -11.10 22.23
C SER A 179 4.21 -12.18 22.31
N GLN A 180 5.34 -11.93 23.00
CA GLN A 180 6.41 -12.92 23.18
C GLN A 180 6.10 -13.96 24.27
N SER A 181 5.13 -13.70 25.14
CA SER A 181 4.78 -14.60 26.24
C SER A 181 3.73 -15.62 25.80
N SER A 182 4.09 -16.90 25.77
CA SER A 182 3.19 -18.02 25.41
C SER A 182 2.01 -18.22 26.38
N GLU A 183 2.06 -17.60 27.56
CA GLU A 183 1.02 -17.66 28.58
C GLU A 183 -0.15 -16.70 28.31
N ASN A 184 0.01 -15.74 27.39
CA ASN A 184 -0.92 -14.63 27.26
C ASN A 184 -2.20 -14.93 26.46
N GLY A 185 -2.34 -16.10 25.84
CA GLY A 185 -3.50 -16.42 24.98
C GLY A 185 -3.51 -15.62 23.66
N ASP A 186 -4.41 -15.94 22.75
CA ASP A 186 -4.50 -15.31 21.43
C ASP A 186 -5.24 -13.96 21.49
N TRP A 187 -4.60 -12.92 22.03
CA TRP A 187 -5.13 -11.55 22.00
C TRP A 187 -4.64 -10.77 20.79
N ARG A 188 -5.54 -9.99 20.20
CA ARG A 188 -5.24 -9.10 19.09
C ARG A 188 -5.41 -7.65 19.48
N PHE A 189 -4.45 -6.81 19.09
CA PHE A 189 -4.47 -5.37 19.27
C PHE A 189 -5.00 -4.72 17.99
N VAL A 190 -6.11 -4.00 18.08
CA VAL A 190 -6.78 -3.43 16.90
C VAL A 190 -7.16 -1.98 17.18
N MET A 191 -6.92 -1.09 16.22
CA MET A 191 -7.33 0.31 16.35
C MET A 191 -8.86 0.41 16.45
N PHE A 192 -9.33 1.14 17.47
CA PHE A 192 -10.75 1.32 17.79
C PHE A 192 -11.53 1.91 16.61
N ASP A 193 -10.93 2.88 15.91
CA ASP A 193 -11.56 3.61 14.80
C ASP A 193 -11.77 2.76 13.53
N TRP A 194 -11.28 1.52 13.50
CA TRP A 194 -11.43 0.60 12.37
C TRP A 194 -12.58 -0.40 12.53
N LEU A 195 -13.26 -0.38 13.67
CA LEU A 195 -14.23 -1.41 14.07
C LEU A 195 -15.67 -0.92 14.01
N GLN A 196 -16.58 -1.85 13.68
CA GLN A 196 -18.02 -1.64 13.75
C GLN A 196 -18.56 -1.86 15.19
N ASP A 197 -19.77 -1.37 15.47
CA ASP A 197 -20.41 -1.39 16.79
C ASP A 197 -20.52 -2.78 17.44
N ASP A 198 -20.67 -3.83 16.64
CA ASP A 198 -20.73 -5.22 17.07
C ASP A 198 -19.34 -5.78 17.42
N GLN A 199 -18.31 -5.41 16.67
CA GLN A 199 -16.93 -5.78 16.93
C GLN A 199 -16.38 -5.08 18.19
N ILE A 200 -16.72 -3.80 18.40
CA ILE A 200 -16.31 -3.06 19.60
C ILE A 200 -16.85 -3.72 20.88
N LYS A 201 -18.07 -4.27 20.85
CA LYS A 201 -18.68 -4.99 22.00
C LYS A 201 -17.93 -6.27 22.37
N ALA A 202 -17.14 -6.82 21.45
CA ALA A 202 -16.29 -7.98 21.72
C ALA A 202 -14.96 -7.61 22.38
N GLY A 203 -14.62 -6.31 22.46
CA GLY A 203 -13.42 -5.82 23.13
C GLY A 203 -13.37 -6.20 24.61
N ALA A 204 -12.17 -6.48 25.12
CA ALA A 204 -11.95 -6.70 26.54
C ALA A 204 -11.49 -5.44 27.27
N VAL A 205 -10.69 -4.60 26.61
CA VAL A 205 -10.09 -3.38 27.15
C VAL A 205 -10.01 -2.33 26.05
N LEU A 206 -10.24 -1.06 26.39
CA LEU A 206 -9.93 0.08 25.54
C LEU A 206 -8.67 0.76 26.05
N TRP A 207 -7.57 0.59 25.33
CA TRP A 207 -6.25 1.07 25.67
C TRP A 207 -5.91 2.34 24.91
N VAL A 208 -5.67 3.43 25.62
CA VAL A 208 -5.13 4.67 25.05
C VAL A 208 -3.64 4.48 24.81
N VAL A 209 -3.27 4.48 23.53
CA VAL A 209 -1.90 4.28 23.05
C VAL A 209 -1.25 5.57 22.57
N ASP A 210 -1.95 6.69 22.70
CA ASP A 210 -1.51 8.02 22.33
C ASP A 210 -1.73 8.96 23.51
N LYS A 211 -0.66 9.34 24.22
CA LYS A 211 -0.74 10.23 25.37
C LYS A 211 -1.27 11.63 25.04
N SER A 212 -1.19 12.05 23.77
CA SER A 212 -1.61 13.38 23.33
C SER A 212 -3.11 13.51 23.04
N ILE A 213 -3.84 12.40 23.07
CA ILE A 213 -5.26 12.37 22.71
C ILE A 213 -6.14 13.05 23.77
N ASP A 214 -7.19 13.73 23.31
CA ASP A 214 -8.20 14.28 24.22
C ASP A 214 -9.22 13.22 24.66
N GLY A 215 -9.85 13.43 25.81
CA GLY A 215 -10.78 12.45 26.37
C GLY A 215 -12.13 12.38 25.67
N LYS A 216 -12.46 13.31 24.76
CA LYS A 216 -13.84 13.50 24.25
C LYS A 216 -14.35 12.29 23.49
N SER A 217 -13.51 11.70 22.67
CA SER A 217 -13.82 10.56 21.81
C SER A 217 -13.58 9.22 22.50
N LEU A 218 -12.77 9.16 23.56
CA LEU A 218 -12.60 7.96 24.40
C LEU A 218 -13.90 7.54 25.10
N PHE A 219 -14.75 8.52 25.43
CA PHE A 219 -16.01 8.25 26.12
C PHE A 219 -17.03 7.46 25.29
N ALA A 220 -16.85 7.40 23.96
CA ALA A 220 -17.61 6.48 23.13
C ALA A 220 -17.36 5.01 23.53
N GLY A 221 -16.15 4.69 23.97
CA GLY A 221 -15.78 3.37 24.50
C GLY A 221 -16.55 2.93 25.74
N LEU A 222 -16.87 3.88 26.63
CA LEU A 222 -17.64 3.60 27.86
C LEU A 222 -19.07 3.14 27.58
N LYS A 223 -19.67 3.58 26.45
CA LYS A 223 -20.96 3.08 25.95
C LYS A 223 -20.95 1.56 25.76
N TYR A 224 -19.81 1.01 25.34
CA TYR A 224 -19.64 -0.42 25.06
C TYR A 224 -19.19 -1.23 26.28
N LYS A 225 -19.15 -0.62 27.48
CA LYS A 225 -18.77 -1.28 28.74
C LYS A 225 -17.35 -1.85 28.67
N LEU A 226 -16.41 -1.06 28.17
CA LEU A 226 -15.00 -1.40 28.16
C LEU A 226 -14.26 -0.71 29.32
N PRO A 227 -13.40 -1.41 30.07
CA PRO A 227 -12.48 -0.76 31.00
C PRO A 227 -11.43 0.02 30.21
N LEU A 228 -11.04 1.19 30.72
CA LEU A 228 -10.01 2.02 30.12
C LEU A 228 -8.62 1.64 30.65
N LEU A 229 -7.61 1.68 29.78
CA LEU A 229 -6.20 1.68 30.16
C LEU A 229 -5.56 2.94 29.58
N VAL A 230 -4.97 3.82 30.41
CA VAL A 230 -4.52 5.15 29.96
C VAL A 230 -3.09 5.45 30.41
N PRO A 231 -2.28 6.20 29.65
CA PRO A 231 -0.94 6.59 30.09
C PRO A 231 -1.03 7.57 31.27
N GLU A 232 -0.11 7.48 32.22
CA GLU A 232 -0.08 8.35 33.40
C GLU A 232 0.10 9.82 33.01
N GLU A 233 0.87 10.08 31.96
CA GLU A 233 1.14 11.42 31.42
C GLU A 233 -0.12 12.12 30.91
N ASN A 234 -1.16 11.36 30.55
CA ASN A 234 -2.46 11.95 30.22
C ASN A 234 -3.25 12.21 31.51
N ASP A 235 -2.92 13.34 32.13
CA ASP A 235 -3.35 13.72 33.47
C ASP A 235 -4.89 13.87 33.58
N GLU A 236 -5.55 14.29 32.50
CA GLU A 236 -7.01 14.39 32.39
C GLU A 236 -7.66 13.00 32.48
N LEU A 237 -7.23 12.08 31.61
CA LEU A 237 -7.78 10.73 31.55
C LEU A 237 -7.45 9.91 32.79
N ARG A 238 -6.23 10.05 33.33
CA ARG A 238 -5.82 9.40 34.58
C ARG A 238 -6.73 9.81 35.74
N ARG A 239 -6.93 11.12 35.94
CA ARG A 239 -7.83 11.63 37.00
C ARG A 239 -9.26 11.15 36.80
N PHE A 240 -9.71 11.06 35.55
CA PHE A 240 -11.02 10.51 35.21
C PHE A 240 -11.14 9.03 35.64
N CYS A 241 -10.19 8.19 35.24
CA CYS A 241 -10.15 6.77 35.60
C CYS A 241 -10.17 6.56 37.12
N VAL A 242 -9.37 7.31 37.87
CA VAL A 242 -9.30 7.22 39.34
C VAL A 242 -10.60 7.70 40.00
N LYS A 243 -11.11 8.87 39.60
CA LYS A 243 -12.32 9.47 40.19
C LYS A 243 -13.56 8.58 40.03
N TYR A 244 -13.67 7.92 38.89
CA TYR A 244 -14.86 7.17 38.50
C TYR A 244 -14.69 5.66 38.52
N ASN A 245 -13.50 5.17 38.88
CA ASN A 245 -13.14 3.76 38.93
C ASN A 245 -13.47 3.03 37.61
N CYS A 246 -13.19 3.68 36.48
CA CYS A 246 -13.56 3.20 35.14
C CYS A 246 -12.36 2.80 34.27
N GLY A 247 -11.16 2.78 34.84
CA GLY A 247 -9.95 2.32 34.17
C GLY A 247 -8.74 2.26 35.08
N LEU A 248 -7.62 1.80 34.51
CA LEU A 248 -6.29 1.79 35.12
C LEU A 248 -5.34 2.68 34.31
N TYR A 249 -4.17 2.96 34.86
CA TYR A 249 -3.13 3.72 34.17
C TYR A 249 -1.76 3.03 34.27
N TYR A 250 -0.82 3.45 33.43
CA TYR A 250 0.54 2.91 33.36
C TYR A 250 1.56 4.03 33.14
N GLN A 251 2.79 3.86 33.63
CA GLN A 251 3.88 4.84 33.53
C GLN A 251 4.92 4.51 32.45
N ASN A 252 5.00 3.24 32.04
CA ASN A 252 6.00 2.76 31.08
C ASN A 252 5.54 1.45 30.43
N ALA A 253 6.31 0.98 29.45
CA ALA A 253 6.04 -0.27 28.73
C ALA A 253 5.86 -1.51 29.62
N HIS A 254 6.63 -1.63 30.72
CA HIS A 254 6.54 -2.80 31.60
C HIS A 254 5.23 -2.82 32.38
N GLU A 255 4.86 -1.68 32.97
CA GLU A 255 3.60 -1.56 33.69
C GLU A 255 2.40 -1.70 32.75
N ALA A 256 2.47 -1.17 31.53
CA ALA A 256 1.43 -1.36 30.52
C ALA A 256 1.20 -2.86 30.24
N GLU A 257 2.27 -3.64 30.07
CA GLU A 257 2.20 -5.09 29.90
C GLU A 257 1.57 -5.79 31.11
N GLU A 258 2.01 -5.47 32.32
CA GLU A 258 1.49 -6.09 33.55
C GLU A 258 0.01 -5.78 33.77
N VAL A 259 -0.40 -4.53 33.55
CA VAL A 259 -1.79 -4.11 33.67
C VAL A 259 -2.66 -4.77 32.60
N LEU A 260 -2.18 -4.88 31.36
CA LEU A 260 -2.86 -5.63 30.31
C LEU A 260 -3.03 -7.08 30.72
N ARG A 261 -1.96 -7.77 31.14
CA ARG A 261 -2.01 -9.16 31.59
C ARG A 261 -2.99 -9.34 32.76
N TYR A 262 -2.99 -8.42 33.71
CA TYR A 262 -3.91 -8.42 34.84
C TYR A 262 -5.37 -8.28 34.39
N LEU A 263 -5.67 -7.29 33.54
CA LEU A 263 -7.01 -7.07 33.02
C LEU A 263 -7.48 -8.26 32.20
N LEU A 264 -6.67 -8.77 31.28
CA LEU A 264 -7.03 -9.83 30.33
C LEU A 264 -7.24 -11.20 31.01
N ASN A 265 -6.55 -11.47 32.13
CA ASN A 265 -6.75 -12.69 32.92
C ASN A 265 -7.90 -12.61 33.94
N ASN A 266 -8.44 -11.42 34.23
CA ASN A 266 -9.45 -11.23 35.29
C ASN A 266 -10.79 -10.65 34.78
N GLU A 267 -11.67 -11.50 34.23
CA GLU A 267 -12.97 -11.07 33.67
C GLU A 267 -13.87 -10.35 34.69
N ARG A 268 -13.85 -10.79 35.96
CA ARG A 268 -14.63 -10.16 37.04
C ARG A 268 -14.20 -8.71 37.28
N ILE A 269 -12.90 -8.44 37.21
CA ILE A 269 -12.34 -7.11 37.41
C ILE A 269 -12.71 -6.21 36.23
N ARG A 270 -12.49 -6.70 35.00
CA ARG A 270 -12.92 -5.98 33.78
C ARG A 270 -14.38 -5.58 33.84
N SER A 271 -15.26 -6.53 34.22
CA SER A 271 -16.70 -6.31 34.32
C SER A 271 -17.08 -5.26 35.36
N ASN A 272 -16.39 -5.22 36.51
CA ASN A 272 -16.64 -4.22 37.56
C ASN A 272 -16.22 -2.81 37.14
N ILE A 273 -15.03 -2.69 36.54
CA ILE A 273 -14.50 -1.41 36.04
C ILE A 273 -15.39 -0.88 34.90
N ALA A 274 -15.73 -1.75 33.95
CA ALA A 274 -16.65 -1.46 32.85
C ALA A 274 -18.03 -0.99 33.32
N ALA A 275 -18.60 -1.64 34.34
CA ALA A 275 -19.90 -1.26 34.89
C ALA A 275 -19.86 0.14 35.53
N SER A 276 -18.74 0.49 36.17
CA SER A 276 -18.53 1.82 36.75
C SER A 276 -18.44 2.88 35.65
N GLY A 277 -17.65 2.64 34.61
CA GLY A 277 -17.56 3.51 33.44
C GLY A 277 -18.90 3.73 32.73
N TYR A 278 -19.67 2.66 32.52
CA TYR A 278 -21.00 2.74 31.91
C TYR A 278 -21.99 3.57 32.75
N LYS A 279 -21.99 3.42 34.08
CA LYS A 279 -22.85 4.23 34.96
C LYS A 279 -22.55 5.72 34.82
N VAL A 280 -21.28 6.09 34.71
CA VAL A 280 -20.85 7.49 34.53
C VAL A 280 -21.25 8.01 33.15
N TYR A 281 -21.10 7.20 32.11
CA TYR A 281 -21.60 7.54 30.78
C TYR A 281 -23.11 7.80 30.77
N CYS A 282 -23.91 6.99 31.48
CA CYS A 282 -25.37 7.17 31.54
C CYS A 282 -25.83 8.33 32.43
N SER A 283 -25.13 8.63 33.53
CA SER A 283 -25.51 9.71 34.46
C SER A 283 -25.14 11.10 33.95
N SER A 284 -24.11 11.18 33.12
CA SER A 284 -23.73 12.40 32.40
C SER A 284 -24.58 12.47 31.14
N ASN A 285 -25.67 13.25 31.11
CA ASN A 285 -26.52 13.42 29.92
C ASN A 285 -25.70 13.99 28.74
N LYS A 286 -24.99 13.11 28.01
CA LYS A 286 -23.88 13.39 27.07
C LYS A 286 -22.78 14.24 27.72
N LEU A 287 -21.64 13.64 28.08
CA LEU A 287 -20.44 14.33 28.58
C LEU A 287 -20.21 15.68 27.86
N ARG A 288 -20.68 16.77 28.48
CA ARG A 288 -20.35 18.14 28.06
C ARG A 288 -19.06 18.50 28.79
N LEU A 289 -18.09 18.88 28.00
CA LEU A 289 -16.80 19.42 28.45
C LEU A 289 -17.01 20.59 29.42
N PRO A 290 -16.15 20.76 30.44
CA PRO A 290 -15.92 22.08 30.98
C PRO A 290 -15.32 22.94 29.86
N SER A 291 -15.92 24.12 29.64
CA SER A 291 -15.41 25.18 28.76
C SER A 291 -14.04 25.67 29.20
#